data_AF-A0A6N4V3Y3-F1
#
_entry.id   AF-A0A6N4V3Y3-F1
#
_cell.length_a   1.000
_cell.length_b   1.000
_cell.length_c   1.000
_cell.angle_alpha   90.00
_cell.angle_beta   90.00
_cell.angle_gamma   90.00
#
_symmetry.space_group_name_H-M   'P 1'
#
loop_
_entity.id
_entity.type
_entity.pdbx_description
1 polymer ?
#
loop_
_entity_poly.entity_id
_entity_poly.type
_entity_poly.pdbx_seq_one_letter_code
_entity_poly.pdbx_strand_id
1 'polypeptide(L)'
;MVNIRPFRLRSVSDARAGFNSLIADLENGVITHIAKGSRIVGHLVPTRAKVIDDPRLMEAMITALCEREASTTAAKARRGGRFDDAGTTVAGLLAWAWRTDEALLATVFGTYHHALVRACGRPIRRAECFEIVATALRERFDEGEILDVQRYLGIDTRRPALSGAR
;
A
#
# COMPACT_ATOMS: atom_id res chain seq x y z
N MET A 1 -13.66 -15.08 -20.17
CA MET A 1 -12.64 -14.66 -21.15
C MET A 1 -12.71 -13.15 -21.28
N VAL A 2 -11.67 -12.41 -20.89
CA VAL A 2 -11.70 -10.94 -20.97
C VAL A 2 -11.55 -10.55 -22.45
N ASN A 3 -12.54 -9.85 -23.00
CA ASN A 3 -12.49 -9.36 -24.38
C ASN A 3 -11.54 -8.16 -24.44
N ILE A 4 -10.26 -8.42 -24.71
CA ILE A 4 -9.25 -7.36 -24.89
C ILE A 4 -9.55 -6.69 -26.23
N ARG A 5 -9.85 -5.39 -26.17
CA ARG A 5 -10.11 -4.62 -27.39
C ARG A 5 -8.89 -4.66 -28.32
N PRO A 6 -9.06 -4.86 -29.64
CA PRO A 6 -7.94 -5.05 -30.58
C PRO A 6 -6.88 -3.95 -30.54
N PHE A 7 -7.28 -2.69 -30.29
CA PHE A 7 -6.34 -1.57 -30.22
C PHE A 7 -5.40 -1.63 -29.01
N ARG A 8 -5.77 -2.36 -27.95
CA ARG A 8 -4.96 -2.60 -26.75
C ARG A 8 -4.04 -3.80 -26.90
N LEU A 9 -4.07 -4.50 -28.04
CA LEU A 9 -3.22 -5.66 -28.31
C LEU A 9 -2.09 -5.26 -29.27
N ARG A 10 -0.87 -5.69 -28.97
CA ARG A 10 0.30 -5.53 -29.85
C ARG A 10 1.05 -6.84 -29.95
N SER A 11 1.51 -7.19 -31.14
CA SER A 11 2.47 -8.31 -31.25
C SER A 11 3.80 -7.91 -30.58
N VAL A 12 4.62 -8.89 -30.20
CA VAL A 12 5.99 -8.61 -29.70
C VAL A 12 6.79 -7.79 -30.72
N SER A 13 6.62 -8.06 -32.02
CA SER A 13 7.32 -7.33 -33.09
C SER A 13 6.86 -5.87 -33.16
N ASP A 14 5.55 -5.61 -33.12
CA ASP A 14 5.00 -4.25 -33.16
C ASP A 14 5.36 -3.47 -31.90
N ALA A 15 5.33 -4.13 -30.74
CA ALA A 15 5.69 -3.49 -29.48
C ALA A 15 7.17 -3.08 -29.46
N ARG A 16 8.04 -3.89 -30.05
CA ARG A 16 9.46 -3.56 -30.20
C ARG A 16 9.68 -2.41 -31.18
N ALA A 17 8.99 -2.41 -32.32
CA ALA A 17 9.15 -1.37 -33.35
C ALA A 17 8.53 -0.03 -32.94
N GLY A 18 7.43 -0.05 -32.20
CA GLY A 18 6.65 1.12 -31.79
C GLY A 18 6.80 1.49 -30.32
N PHE A 19 7.91 1.19 -29.67
CA PHE A 19 8.02 1.37 -28.21
C PHE A 19 7.69 2.81 -27.75
N ASN A 20 8.12 3.83 -28.49
CA ASN A 20 7.82 5.23 -28.15
C ASN A 20 6.31 5.56 -28.22
N SER A 21 5.56 4.98 -29.16
CA SER A 21 4.11 5.18 -29.20
C SER A 21 3.42 4.47 -28.03
N LEU A 22 3.97 3.35 -27.56
CA LEU A 22 3.48 2.68 -26.36
C LEU A 22 3.71 3.51 -25.09
N ILE A 23 4.80 4.27 -25.02
CA ILE A 23 5.00 5.22 -23.92
C ILE A 23 3.96 6.34 -23.98
N ALA A 24 3.69 6.92 -25.16
CA ALA A 24 2.64 7.92 -25.31
C ALA A 24 1.24 7.35 -24.96
N ASP A 25 0.95 6.11 -25.35
CA ASP A 25 -0.27 5.40 -24.98
C ASP A 25 -0.36 5.24 -23.44
N LEU A 26 0.75 4.91 -22.77
CA LEU A 26 0.81 4.81 -21.30
C LEU A 26 0.53 6.16 -20.61
N GLU A 27 1.12 7.25 -21.10
CA GLU A 27 0.86 8.60 -20.59
C GLU A 27 -0.62 8.98 -20.71
N ASN A 28 -1.28 8.52 -21.77
CA ASN A 28 -2.71 8.69 -22.01
C ASN A 28 -3.61 7.69 -21.26
N GLY A 29 -3.04 6.85 -20.39
CA GLY A 29 -3.79 5.90 -19.57
C GLY A 29 -4.23 4.64 -20.31
N VAL A 30 -3.65 4.33 -21.46
CA VAL A 30 -3.96 3.12 -22.23
C VAL A 30 -3.14 1.93 -21.72
N ILE A 31 -3.83 0.89 -21.27
CA ILE A 31 -3.21 -0.41 -20.98
C ILE A 31 -2.99 -1.15 -22.30
N THR A 32 -1.77 -1.64 -22.52
CA THR A 32 -1.40 -2.44 -23.69
C THR A 32 -1.01 -3.86 -23.29
N HIS A 33 -1.54 -4.85 -24.00
CA HIS A 33 -1.20 -6.26 -23.88
C HIS A 33 -0.26 -6.66 -25.02
N ILE A 34 0.87 -7.26 -24.68
CA ILE A 34 1.85 -7.75 -25.66
C ILE A 34 1.63 -9.23 -25.88
N ALA A 35 1.40 -9.63 -27.13
CA ALA A 35 1.11 -11.01 -27.52
C ALA A 35 2.22 -11.64 -28.38
N LYS A 36 2.48 -12.93 -28.15
CA LYS A 36 3.30 -13.79 -29.01
C LYS A 36 2.44 -14.95 -29.49
N GLY A 37 2.07 -14.94 -30.77
CA GLY A 37 1.04 -15.84 -31.30
C GLY A 37 -0.31 -15.57 -30.62
N SER A 38 -0.96 -16.61 -30.11
CA SER A 38 -2.24 -16.51 -29.37
C SER A 38 -2.09 -16.20 -27.88
N ARG A 39 -0.86 -16.07 -27.36
CA ARG A 39 -0.61 -15.91 -25.93
C ARG A 39 -0.19 -14.49 -25.57
N ILE A 40 -0.82 -13.91 -24.54
CA ILE A 40 -0.33 -12.69 -23.90
C ILE A 40 0.95 -13.03 -23.12
N VAL A 41 2.04 -12.32 -23.40
CA VAL A 41 3.35 -12.52 -22.78
C VAL A 41 3.79 -11.34 -21.91
N GLY A 42 3.09 -10.21 -21.98
CA GLY A 42 3.39 -9.04 -21.16
C GLY A 42 2.27 -8.02 -21.13
N HIS A 43 2.35 -7.11 -20.17
CA HIS A 43 1.44 -5.99 -20.01
C HIS A 43 2.25 -4.71 -19.82
N LEU A 44 1.83 -3.64 -20.49
CA LEU A 44 2.23 -2.28 -20.19
C LEU A 44 1.03 -1.60 -19.54
N VAL A 45 1.20 -1.21 -18.28
CA VAL A 45 0.14 -0.66 -17.45
C VAL A 45 0.56 0.76 -17.05
N PRO A 46 -0.27 1.79 -17.33
CA PRO A 46 -0.02 3.15 -16.87
C PRO A 46 0.16 3.17 -15.36
N THR A 47 1.03 4.04 -14.85
CA THR A 47 1.27 4.18 -13.41
C THR A 47 0.00 4.53 -12.63
N ARG A 48 -0.96 5.18 -13.27
CA ARG A 48 -2.26 5.56 -12.69
C ARG A 48 -3.38 4.53 -12.93
N ALA A 49 -3.14 3.50 -13.74
CA ALA A 49 -4.16 2.51 -14.01
C ALA A 49 -4.39 1.63 -12.79
N LYS A 50 -5.64 1.62 -12.31
CA LYS A 50 -6.04 0.76 -11.20
C LYS A 50 -6.10 -0.68 -11.70
N VAL A 51 -5.20 -1.54 -11.22
CA VAL A 51 -5.20 -2.99 -11.52
C VAL A 51 -6.46 -3.65 -10.97
N ILE A 52 -7.00 -3.11 -9.88
CA ILE A 52 -8.32 -3.43 -9.34
C ILE A 52 -9.16 -2.15 -9.50
N ASP A 53 -10.06 -2.13 -10.47
CA ASP A 53 -10.87 -0.97 -10.85
C ASP A 53 -12.21 -0.89 -10.10
N ASP A 54 -12.64 -1.97 -9.44
CA ASP A 54 -13.76 -1.97 -8.51
C ASP A 54 -13.32 -1.41 -7.14
N PRO A 55 -13.82 -0.21 -6.73
CA PRO A 55 -13.46 0.39 -5.45
C PRO A 55 -13.87 -0.44 -4.25
N ARG A 56 -15.00 -1.17 -4.32
CA ARG A 56 -15.50 -2.01 -3.22
C ARG A 56 -14.65 -3.25 -3.06
N LEU A 57 -14.21 -3.85 -4.17
CA LEU A 57 -13.29 -4.98 -4.13
C LEU A 57 -11.95 -4.56 -3.53
N MET A 58 -11.42 -3.41 -3.96
CA MET A 58 -10.18 -2.85 -3.39
C MET A 58 -10.31 -2.63 -1.88
N GLU A 59 -11.40 -2.01 -1.44
CA GLU A 59 -11.68 -1.77 -0.01
C GLU A 59 -11.79 -3.08 0.79
N ALA A 60 -12.49 -4.09 0.26
CA ALA A 60 -12.61 -5.40 0.88
C ALA A 60 -11.24 -6.11 1.02
N MET A 61 -10.40 -6.03 -0.02
CA MET A 61 -9.05 -6.62 0.00
C MET A 61 -8.13 -5.91 1.00
N ILE A 62 -8.15 -4.57 1.03
CA ILE A 62 -7.40 -3.77 2.01
C ILE A 62 -7.85 -4.11 3.43
N THR A 63 -9.17 -4.18 3.66
CA THR A 63 -9.74 -4.50 4.97
C THR A 63 -9.31 -5.89 5.43
N ALA A 64 -9.50 -6.91 4.59
CA ALA A 64 -9.13 -8.29 4.92
C ALA A 64 -7.63 -8.42 5.23
N LEU A 65 -6.78 -7.73 4.46
CA LEU A 65 -5.34 -7.71 4.74
C LEU A 65 -5.04 -7.04 6.08
N CYS A 66 -5.58 -5.84 6.30
CA CYS A 66 -5.36 -5.08 7.53
C CYS A 66 -5.81 -5.86 8.77
N GLU A 67 -6.95 -6.54 8.71
CA GLU A 67 -7.46 -7.38 9.81
C GLU A 67 -6.55 -8.56 10.12
N ARG A 68 -6.07 -9.26 9.08
CA ARG A 68 -5.14 -10.38 9.26
C ARG A 68 -3.82 -9.94 9.87
N GLU A 69 -3.22 -8.87 9.36
CA GLU A 69 -1.94 -8.37 9.86
C GLU A 69 -2.09 -7.79 11.27
N ALA A 70 -3.17 -7.06 11.56
CA ALA A 70 -3.46 -6.55 12.89
C ALA A 70 -3.65 -7.66 13.93
N SER A 71 -4.37 -8.72 13.57
CA SER A 71 -4.54 -9.91 14.41
C SER A 71 -3.20 -10.59 14.71
N THR A 72 -2.35 -10.74 13.68
CA THR A 72 -1.01 -11.32 13.82
C THR A 72 -0.12 -10.48 14.73
N THR A 73 -0.10 -9.16 14.53
CA THR A 73 0.65 -8.20 15.35
C THR A 73 0.18 -8.21 16.80
N ALA A 74 -1.12 -8.20 17.05
CA ALA A 74 -1.69 -8.30 18.40
C ALA A 74 -1.32 -9.63 19.08
N ALA A 75 -1.37 -10.75 18.35
CA ALA A 75 -0.98 -12.06 18.87
C ALA A 75 0.51 -12.12 19.23
N LYS A 76 1.39 -11.52 18.41
CA LYS A 76 2.82 -11.38 18.73
C LYS A 76 3.02 -10.56 20.00
N ALA A 77 2.36 -9.40 20.11
CA ALA A 77 2.47 -8.54 21.27
C ALA A 77 2.00 -9.19 22.57
N ARG A 78 0.94 -10.01 22.53
CA ARG A 78 0.51 -10.79 23.71
C ARG A 78 1.54 -11.81 24.18
N ARG A 79 2.28 -12.44 23.24
CA ARG A 79 3.31 -13.43 23.59
C ARG A 79 4.61 -12.78 24.06
N GLY A 80 5.01 -11.68 23.43
CA GLY A 80 6.29 -11.01 23.68
C GLY A 80 6.23 -9.82 24.64
N GLY A 81 5.03 -9.38 25.05
CA GLY A 81 4.82 -8.23 25.94
C GLY A 81 5.01 -6.86 25.28
N ARG A 82 5.43 -6.79 24.00
CA ARG A 82 5.65 -5.54 23.26
C ARG A 82 5.34 -5.68 21.77
N PHE A 83 5.13 -4.56 21.09
CA PHE A 83 5.07 -4.53 19.63
C PHE A 83 6.48 -4.32 19.07
N ASP A 84 7.02 -5.32 18.36
CA ASP A 84 8.32 -5.21 17.70
C ASP A 84 8.19 -4.50 16.34
N ASP A 85 7.25 -4.96 15.49
CA ASP A 85 6.92 -4.35 14.20
C ASP A 85 5.52 -4.79 13.71
N ALA A 86 4.97 -4.10 12.72
CA ALA A 86 3.67 -4.39 12.09
C ALA A 86 3.67 -5.53 11.06
N GLY A 87 4.84 -6.06 10.71
CA GLY A 87 5.04 -6.99 9.60
C GLY A 87 5.30 -6.30 8.25
N THR A 88 6.02 -7.02 7.38
CA THR A 88 6.45 -6.50 6.06
C THR A 88 5.30 -6.29 5.08
N THR A 89 4.20 -7.02 5.23
CA THR A 89 3.08 -6.97 4.27
C THR A 89 2.26 -5.68 4.41
N VAL A 90 1.86 -5.29 5.62
CA VAL A 90 1.15 -4.02 5.83
C VAL A 90 2.06 -2.81 5.56
N ALA A 91 3.35 -2.90 5.92
CA ALA A 91 4.33 -1.89 5.57
C ALA A 91 4.49 -1.76 4.04
N GLY A 92 4.49 -2.87 3.31
CA GLY A 92 4.48 -2.87 1.85
C GLY A 92 3.25 -2.20 1.26
N LEU A 93 2.05 -2.46 1.81
CA LEU A 93 0.81 -1.82 1.37
C LEU A 93 0.83 -0.31 1.64
N LEU A 94 1.25 0.12 2.83
CA LEU A 94 1.39 1.54 3.19
C LEU A 94 2.41 2.24 2.29
N ALA A 95 3.56 1.60 2.03
CA ALA A 95 4.60 2.17 1.20
C ALA A 95 4.17 2.31 -0.27
N TRP A 96 3.46 1.31 -0.79
CA TRP A 96 2.84 1.39 -2.11
C TRP A 96 1.80 2.51 -2.16
N ALA A 97 0.89 2.58 -1.18
CA ALA A 97 -0.16 3.59 -1.14
C ALA A 97 0.45 5.01 -1.12
N TRP A 98 1.46 5.27 -0.28
CA TRP A 98 2.17 6.56 -0.26
C TRP A 98 2.69 6.98 -1.63
N ARG A 99 3.33 6.05 -2.36
CA ARG A 99 3.96 6.33 -3.65
C ARG A 99 2.95 6.47 -4.80
N THR A 100 1.70 6.05 -4.60
CA THR A 100 0.68 6.07 -5.66
C THR A 100 -0.45 7.06 -5.42
N ASP A 101 -0.93 7.17 -4.17
CA ASP A 101 -2.10 7.94 -3.78
C ASP A 101 -2.10 8.17 -2.26
N GLU A 102 -1.79 9.40 -1.84
CA GLU A 102 -1.72 9.75 -0.41
C GLU A 102 -3.09 9.59 0.30
N ALA A 103 -4.21 9.79 -0.39
CA ALA A 103 -5.53 9.57 0.20
C ALA A 103 -5.78 8.08 0.48
N LEU A 104 -5.24 7.21 -0.37
CA LEU A 104 -5.23 5.78 -0.14
C LEU A 104 -4.35 5.41 1.06
N LEU A 105 -3.21 6.07 1.24
CA LEU A 105 -2.37 5.90 2.44
C LEU A 105 -3.18 6.19 3.72
N ALA A 106 -3.89 7.31 3.78
CA ALA A 106 -4.71 7.66 4.94
C ALA A 106 -5.79 6.60 5.22
N THR A 107 -6.40 6.09 4.15
CA THR A 107 -7.43 5.02 4.22
C THR A 107 -6.85 3.71 4.76
N VAL A 108 -5.72 3.26 4.21
CA VAL A 108 -5.04 2.03 4.65
C VAL A 108 -4.59 2.16 6.10
N PHE A 109 -3.96 3.29 6.47
CA PHE A 109 -3.50 3.51 7.83
C PHE A 109 -4.65 3.52 8.83
N GLY A 110 -5.75 4.22 8.53
CA GLY A 110 -6.95 4.22 9.37
C GLY A 110 -7.56 2.83 9.51
N THR A 111 -7.66 2.08 8.40
CA THR A 111 -8.21 0.72 8.40
C THR A 111 -7.38 -0.23 9.27
N TYR A 112 -6.05 -0.19 9.12
CA TYR A 112 -5.14 -0.97 9.95
C TYR A 112 -5.20 -0.56 11.43
N HIS A 113 -5.22 0.74 11.72
CA HIS A 113 -5.33 1.24 13.09
C HIS A 113 -6.60 0.74 13.79
N HIS A 114 -7.76 0.84 13.14
CA HIS A 114 -9.01 0.31 13.67
C HIS A 114 -8.96 -1.20 13.87
N ALA A 115 -8.41 -1.95 12.91
CA ALA A 115 -8.23 -3.38 13.03
C ALA A 115 -7.33 -3.75 14.22
N LEU A 116 -6.25 -3.00 14.44
CA LEU A 116 -5.30 -3.23 15.53
C LEU A 116 -5.90 -2.94 16.90
N VAL A 117 -6.69 -1.87 17.02
CA VAL A 117 -7.48 -1.57 18.24
C VAL A 117 -8.42 -2.73 18.57
N ARG A 118 -9.19 -3.20 17.58
CA ARG A 118 -10.09 -4.36 17.74
C ARG A 118 -9.32 -5.61 18.15
N ALA A 119 -8.24 -5.93 17.44
CA ALA A 119 -7.45 -7.13 17.67
C ALA A 119 -6.80 -7.15 19.06
N CYS A 120 -6.31 -6.00 19.54
CA CYS A 120 -5.71 -5.88 20.86
C CYS A 120 -6.74 -5.87 21.99
N GLY A 121 -7.98 -5.44 21.72
CA GLY A 121 -9.03 -5.29 22.75
C GLY A 121 -8.80 -4.10 23.69
N ARG A 122 -7.95 -3.14 23.28
CA ARG A 122 -7.67 -1.91 24.03
C ARG A 122 -7.48 -0.73 23.08
N PRO A 123 -7.67 0.51 23.55
CA PRO A 123 -7.30 1.69 22.79
C PRO A 123 -5.80 1.68 22.45
N ILE A 124 -5.49 2.02 21.20
CA ILE A 124 -4.14 2.28 20.68
C ILE A 124 -4.20 3.67 20.07
N ARG A 125 -3.26 4.54 20.42
CA ARG A 125 -3.20 5.90 19.85
C ARG A 125 -2.70 5.83 18.41
N ARG A 126 -3.10 6.78 17.55
CA ARG A 126 -2.57 6.86 16.18
C ARG A 126 -1.05 6.95 16.15
N ALA A 127 -0.44 7.73 17.06
CA ALA A 127 1.02 7.82 17.19
C ALA A 127 1.66 6.47 17.57
N GLU A 128 1.07 5.73 18.53
CA GLU A 128 1.53 4.39 18.89
C GLU A 128 1.42 3.44 17.69
N CYS A 129 0.30 3.46 16.96
CA CYS A 129 0.14 2.67 15.74
C CYS A 129 1.18 3.05 14.68
N PHE A 130 1.48 4.35 14.54
CA PHE A 130 2.49 4.84 13.62
C PHE A 130 3.88 4.31 13.96
N GLU A 131 4.29 4.33 15.23
CA GLU A 131 5.59 3.76 15.64
C GLU A 131 5.71 2.26 15.30
N ILE A 132 4.63 1.50 15.49
CA ILE A 132 4.61 0.05 15.17
C ILE A 132 4.82 -0.18 13.67
N VAL A 133 4.19 0.62 12.80
CA VAL A 133 4.37 0.49 11.34
C VAL A 133 5.68 1.12 10.86
N ALA A 134 6.14 2.20 11.51
CA ALA A 134 7.36 2.92 11.14
C ALA A 134 8.59 2.02 11.24
N THR A 135 8.66 1.13 12.24
CA THR A 135 9.73 0.14 12.35
C THR A 135 9.85 -0.74 11.10
N ALA A 136 8.73 -1.21 10.54
CA ALA A 136 8.73 -2.01 9.31
C ALA A 136 8.88 -1.17 8.02
N LEU A 137 8.47 0.11 8.06
CA LEU A 137 8.63 1.04 6.93
C LEU A 137 10.09 1.48 6.73
N ARG A 138 10.91 1.50 7.79
CA ARG A 138 12.35 1.83 7.70
C ARG A 138 13.16 0.87 6.81
N GLU A 139 12.63 -0.31 6.48
CA GLU A 139 13.23 -1.20 5.48
C GLU A 139 13.00 -0.72 4.02
N ARG A 140 12.10 0.25 3.81
CA ARG A 140 11.58 0.66 2.49
C ARG A 140 11.74 2.15 2.21
N PHE A 141 11.84 2.95 3.26
CA PHE A 141 11.89 4.41 3.25
C PHE A 141 13.15 4.91 3.92
N ASP A 142 13.67 6.03 3.43
CA ASP A 142 14.63 6.82 4.18
C ASP A 142 13.95 7.62 5.31
N GLU A 143 14.75 8.27 6.15
CA GLU A 143 14.25 9.04 7.29
C GLU A 143 13.38 10.24 6.85
N GLY A 144 13.65 10.83 5.68
CA GLY A 144 12.86 11.93 5.12
C GLY A 144 11.46 11.48 4.71
N GLU A 145 11.37 10.37 3.95
CA GLU A 145 10.10 9.76 3.55
C GLU A 145 9.24 9.39 4.79
N ILE A 146 9.86 8.86 5.85
CA ILE A 146 9.14 8.54 7.10
C ILE A 146 8.54 9.81 7.73
N LEU A 147 9.30 10.91 7.79
CA LEU A 147 8.85 12.18 8.34
C LEU A 147 7.72 12.80 7.51
N ASP A 148 7.80 12.70 6.19
CA ASP A 148 6.76 13.22 5.31
C ASP A 148 5.45 12.43 5.45
N VAL A 149 5.52 11.10 5.51
CA VAL A 149 4.36 10.24 5.80
C VAL A 149 3.75 10.57 7.17
N GLN A 150 4.61 10.76 8.19
CA GLN A 150 4.17 11.12 9.53
C GLN A 150 3.41 12.45 9.56
N ARG A 151 3.95 13.46 8.86
CA ARG A 151 3.35 14.79 8.72
C ARG A 151 2.02 14.70 7.98
N TYR A 152 1.98 13.97 6.87
CA TYR A 152 0.77 13.77 6.07
C TYR A 152 -0.36 13.14 6.88
N LEU A 153 -0.05 12.12 7.68
CA LEU A 153 -1.02 11.41 8.53
C LEU A 153 -1.47 12.21 9.77
N GLY A 154 -0.94 13.42 9.97
CA GLY A 154 -1.23 14.28 11.12
C GLY A 154 -0.80 13.67 12.46
N ILE A 155 0.28 12.89 12.46
CA ILE A 155 0.77 12.22 13.66
C ILE A 155 1.66 13.20 14.45
N ASP A 156 1.09 13.81 15.48
CA ASP A 156 1.83 14.72 16.35
C ASP A 156 2.69 13.92 17.34
N THR A 157 4.01 14.06 17.27
CA THR A 157 4.99 13.31 18.08
C THR A 157 5.30 13.97 19.41
N ARG A 158 4.50 14.92 19.89
CA ARG A 158 4.72 15.53 21.21
C ARG A 158 4.87 14.41 22.25
N ARG A 159 6.11 14.21 22.70
CA ARG A 159 6.44 13.36 23.85
C ARG A 159 5.45 13.71 24.97
N PRO A 160 4.88 12.73 25.70
CA PRO A 160 4.23 13.06 26.95
C PRO A 160 5.24 13.83 27.80
N ALA A 161 4.88 15.03 28.24
CA ALA A 161 5.59 15.69 29.31
C ALA A 161 5.68 14.67 30.45
N LEU A 162 6.91 14.38 30.90
CA LEU A 162 7.13 13.58 32.10
C LEU A 162 6.54 14.38 33.27
N SER A 163 5.25 14.19 33.55
CA SER A 163 4.63 14.65 34.78
C SER A 163 4.89 13.60 35.85
N GLY A 164 5.73 13.95 36.83
CA GLY A 164 5.79 13.25 38.11
C GLY A 164 7.11 12.55 38.38
N ALA A 165 8.16 13.32 38.64
CA ALA A 165 9.04 12.97 39.75
C ALA A 165 8.45 13.65 40.98
N ARG A 166 7.94 12.84 41.91
CA ARG A 166 7.77 13.23 43.32
C ARG A 166 9.15 13.26 43.97
#